data_AF-A0A4U0WKV8-F1
#
_entry.id   AF-A0A4U0WKV8-F1
#
_cell.length_a   1.000
_cell.length_b   1.000
_cell.length_c   1.000
_cell.angle_alpha   90.00
_cell.angle_beta   90.00
_cell.angle_gamma   90.00
#
_symmetry.space_group_name_H-M   'P 1'
#
loop_
_entity.id
_entity.type
_entity.pdbx_description
1 polymer ?
#
loop_
_entity_poly.entity_id
_entity_poly.type
_entity_poly.pdbx_seq_one_letter_code
_entity_poly.pdbx_strand_id
1 'polypeptide(L)' 'MAPLVETFHPARLGQHVQYLTNGKIRKPPVDLKQCELKELIQYECDLRGPKEDPRSKIVCEPVLRLFRN' A
#
# COMPACT_ATOMS: atom_id res chain seq x y z
N MET A 1 10.16 -11.46 8.95
CA MET A 1 10.29 -10.11 9.57
C MET A 1 10.48 -9.14 8.42
N ALA A 2 9.69 -8.07 8.31
CA ALA A 2 9.91 -7.07 7.26
C ALA A 2 11.20 -6.28 7.58
N PRO A 3 12.04 -5.97 6.58
CA PRO A 3 13.24 -5.17 6.82
C PRO A 3 12.87 -3.77 7.33
N LEU A 4 13.73 -3.17 8.14
CA LEU A 4 13.62 -1.76 8.52
C LEU A 4 13.87 -0.91 7.27
N VAL A 5 12.80 -0.40 6.69
CA VAL A 5 12.86 0.53 5.56
C VAL A 5 12.83 1.95 6.11
N GLU A 6 13.67 2.83 5.58
CA GLU A 6 13.63 4.25 5.91
C GLU A 6 12.24 4.82 5.63
N THR A 7 11.69 5.54 6.61
CA THR A 7 10.38 6.18 6.47
C THR A 7 10.57 7.54 5.83
N PHE A 8 9.86 7.80 4.72
CA PHE A 8 9.89 9.07 4.03
C PHE A 8 8.48 9.49 3.61
N HIS A 9 8.26 10.79 3.46
CA HIS A 9 6.97 11.31 3.04
C HIS A 9 6.64 10.83 1.60
N PRO A 10 5.43 10.34 1.30
CA PRO A 10 5.07 9.80 -0.02
C PRO A 10 5.37 10.73 -1.19
N ALA A 11 5.26 12.06 -0.99
CA ALA A 11 5.62 13.06 -1.99
C ALA A 11 7.09 12.97 -2.47
N ARG A 12 7.99 12.35 -1.71
CA ARG A 12 9.41 12.15 -2.06
C ARG A 12 9.69 10.80 -2.74
N LEU A 13 8.67 9.96 -2.97
CA LEU A 13 8.82 8.63 -3.59
C LEU A 13 9.55 8.69 -4.94
N GLY A 14 9.18 9.66 -5.79
CA GLY A 14 9.82 9.84 -7.11
C GLY A 14 11.31 10.12 -7.04
N GLN A 15 11.80 10.70 -5.94
CA GLN A 15 13.23 10.92 -5.71
C GLN A 15 13.89 9.68 -5.10
N HIS A 16 13.29 9.09 -4.07
CA HIS A 16 13.84 7.92 -3.37
C HIS A 16 13.96 6.69 -4.26
N VAL A 17 13.00 6.45 -5.15
CA VAL A 17 13.01 5.29 -6.06
C VAL A 17 14.24 5.31 -7.00
N GLN A 18 14.82 6.48 -7.25
CA GLN A 18 16.01 6.62 -8.10
C GLN A 18 17.28 6.09 -7.44
N TYR A 19 17.27 5.83 -6.14
CA TYR A 19 18.42 5.31 -5.41
C TYR A 19 18.23 3.82 -5.10
N LEU A 20 19.32 3.06 -5.21
CA LEU A 20 19.42 1.69 -4.72
C LEU A 20 19.61 1.70 -3.20
N THR A 21 19.39 0.54 -2.56
CA THR A 21 19.59 0.37 -1.11
C THR A 21 21.04 0.60 -0.66
N ASN A 22 22.00 0.63 -1.59
CA ASN A 22 23.39 0.98 -1.34
C ASN A 22 23.71 2.47 -1.60
N GLY A 23 22.69 3.32 -1.79
CA GLY A 23 22.81 4.76 -2.04
C GLY A 23 23.22 5.13 -3.47
N LYS A 24 23.47 4.17 -4.37
CA LYS A 24 23.83 4.46 -5.76
C LYS A 24 22.59 4.82 -6.58
N ILE A 25 22.74 5.76 -7.51
CA ILE A 25 21.68 6.11 -8.46
C ILE A 25 21.44 4.96 -9.44
N ARG A 26 20.17 4.61 -9.67
CA ARG A 26 19.72 3.63 -10.66
C ARG A 26 20.03 4.12 -12.08
N LYS A 27 20.44 3.18 -12.93
CA LYS A 27 20.64 3.40 -14.37
C LYS A 27 19.99 2.23 -15.12
N PRO A 28 18.95 2.45 -15.96
CA PRO A 28 18.29 3.73 -16.25
C PRO A 28 17.48 4.28 -15.07
N PRO A 29 17.12 5.58 -15.10
CA PRO A 29 16.19 6.15 -14.13
C PRO A 29 14.81 5.49 -14.22
N VAL A 30 14.10 5.44 -13.10
CA VAL A 30 12.78 4.80 -13.00
C VAL A 30 11.70 5.84 -13.28
N ASP A 31 10.84 5.59 -14.27
CA ASP A 31 9.60 6.33 -14.48
C ASP A 31 8.43 5.60 -13.82
N LEU A 32 7.96 6.13 -12.70
CA LEU A 32 6.82 5.58 -11.94
C LEU A 32 5.52 5.51 -12.75
N LYS A 33 5.40 6.27 -13.85
CA LYS A 33 4.23 6.22 -14.73
C LYS A 33 4.22 4.98 -15.63
N GLN A 34 5.38 4.36 -15.84
CA GLN A 34 5.54 3.15 -16.64
C GLN A 34 5.46 1.87 -15.80
N CYS A 35 5.49 1.99 -14.47
CA CYS A 35 5.34 0.84 -13.58
C CYS A 35 3.92 0.27 -13.68
N GLU A 36 3.82 -1.05 -13.71
CA GLU A 36 2.54 -1.76 -13.67
C GLU A 36 1.74 -1.34 -12.43
N LEU A 37 0.45 -1.08 -12.65
CA LEU A 37 -0.48 -0.86 -11.55
C LEU A 37 -0.59 -2.15 -10.76
N LYS A 38 -0.24 -2.07 -9.48
CA LYS A 38 -0.42 -3.19 -8.57
C LYS A 38 -1.77 -3.07 -7.88
N GLU A 39 -2.38 -4.21 -7.66
CA GLU A 39 -3.67 -4.34 -7.02
C GLU A 39 -3.50 -4.91 -5.61
N LEU A 40 -4.14 -4.28 -4.64
CA LEU A 40 -4.24 -4.77 -3.27
C LEU A 40 -5.72 -4.82 -2.90
N ILE A 41 -6.22 -6.03 -2.66
CA ILE A 41 -7.55 -6.20 -2.07
C ILE A 41 -7.38 -6.15 -0.56
N GLN A 42 -7.98 -5.13 0.06
CA GLN A 42 -8.15 -5.07 1.51
C GLN A 42 -9.60 -5.41 1.84
N TYR A 43 -9.87 -5.78 3.08
CA TYR A 43 -11.24 -5.99 3.55
C TYR A 43 -11.54 -4.96 4.62
N GLU A 44 -12.59 -4.18 4.39
CA GLU A 44 -13.16 -3.30 5.40
C GLU A 44 -14.26 -4.07 6.12
N CYS A 45 -14.08 -4.26 7.42
CA CYS A 45 -14.92 -5.13 8.23
C CYS A 45 -15.64 -4.32 9.29
N ASP A 46 -16.97 -4.26 9.16
CA ASP A 46 -17.84 -3.55 10.08
C ASP A 46 -18.86 -4.48 10.73
N LEU A 47 -19.25 -4.14 11.95
CA LEU A 47 -20.35 -4.82 12.62
C LEU A 47 -21.68 -4.34 12.02
N ARG A 48 -22.40 -5.23 11.35
CA ARG A 48 -23.78 -4.97 10.95
C ARG A 48 -24.74 -5.34 12.08
N GLY A 49 -25.27 -4.32 12.73
CA GLY A 49 -26.23 -4.41 13.85
C GLY A 49 -25.68 -3.84 15.16
N PRO A 50 -26.50 -3.77 16.22
CA PRO A 50 -26.09 -3.30 17.55
C PRO A 50 -25.04 -4.24 18.16
N LYS A 51 -24.10 -3.70 18.95
CA LYS A 51 -23.02 -4.50 19.55
C LYS A 51 -23.52 -5.53 20.56
N GLU A 52 -24.66 -5.25 21.19
CA GLU A 52 -25.28 -6.04 22.23
C GLU A 52 -26.17 -7.17 21.68
N ASP A 53 -26.51 -7.14 20.39
CA ASP A 53 -27.35 -8.16 19.77
C ASP A 53 -26.49 -9.38 19.34
N PRO A 54 -26.73 -10.58 19.87
CA PRO A 54 -26.01 -11.80 19.48
C PRO A 54 -26.24 -12.21 18.01
N ARG A 55 -27.21 -11.62 17.31
CA ARG A 55 -27.45 -11.83 15.88
C ARG A 55 -26.63 -10.90 14.98
N SER A 56 -25.99 -9.88 15.54
CA SER A 56 -25.12 -8.99 14.78
C SER A 56 -23.96 -9.75 14.16
N LYS A 57 -23.58 -9.36 12.94
CA LYS A 57 -22.54 -10.05 12.17
C LYS A 57 -21.50 -9.06 11.70
N ILE A 58 -20.24 -9.45 11.79
CA ILE A 58 -19.17 -8.74 11.10
C ILE A 58 -19.33 -9.04 9.62
N VAL A 59 -19.43 -7.99 8.81
CA VAL A 59 -19.46 -8.09 7.35
C VAL A 59 -18.22 -7.41 6.83
N CYS A 60 -17.44 -8.15 6.04
CA CYS A 60 -16.23 -7.68 5.42
C CYS A 60 -16.46 -7.48 3.93
N GLU A 61 -16.30 -6.25 3.46
CA GLU A 61 -16.44 -5.90 2.04
C GLU A 61 -15.07 -5.69 1.40
N PRO A 62 -14.83 -6.20 0.19
CA PRO A 62 -13.55 -6.05 -0.48
C PRO A 62 -13.37 -4.61 -0.98
N VAL A 63 -12.26 -4.00 -0.61
CA VAL A 63 -11.81 -2.69 -1.06
C VAL A 63 -10.59 -2.89 -1.97
N LEU A 64 -10.81 -2.74 -3.28
CA LEU A 64 -9.72 -2.77 -4.25
C LEU A 64 -8.95 -1.45 -4.21
N ARG A 65 -7.67 -1.53 -3.85
CA ARG A 65 -6.74 -0.40 -3.89
C ARG A 65 -5.73 -0.59 -5.01
N LEU A 66 -5.63 0.42 -5.86
CA LEU A 66 -4.64 0.48 -6.93
C LEU A 66 -3.48 1.34 -6.45
N PHE A 67 -2.26 0.84 -6.60
CA PHE A 67 -1.06 1.58 -6.23
C PHE A 67 0.01 1.47 -7.31
N ARG A 68 0.75 2.57 -7.48
CA ARG A 68 1.95 2.65 -8.30
C ARG A 68 3.14 2.67 -7.35
N ASN A 69 4.05 1.72 -7.51
CA ASN A 69 5.30 1.63 -6.73
C ASN A 69 6.41 2.41 -7.43
#